data_AF-A0A2N2U1P6-F1
#
_entry.id   AF-A0A2N2U1P6-F1
#
_cell.length_a   1.000
_cell.length_b   1.000
_cell.length_c   1.000
_cell.angle_alpha   90.00
_cell.angle_beta   90.00
_cell.angle_gamma   90.00
#
_symmetry.space_group_name_H-M   'P 1'
#
loop_
_entity.id
_entity.type
_entity.pdbx_description
1 polymer ?
#
loop_
_entity_poly.entity_id
_entity_poly.type
_entity_poly.pdbx_seq_one_letter_code
_entity_poly.pdbx_strand_id
1 'polypeptide(L)'
;MASTLQLNLDGFEYEDVYRASQLPLLDARFDAWLAGRDGALRARYRDYRNGGASVGPEESSLLIAVACELEDFLVAAFGVGESRDGLRAAQERDAVVHAFKREFVKRRIRKQRTQPARDFAELDPLIPSRPDADREWSVARFWADAAQAGNDAQLALLEEWLHAACHSDAGRAATSDWVSLALPQTTDYFKLVPVVAVPGEDAGRVEGAAAPRRRDGFDLTDTRPGLRHAMDQVDYCVYCHDHSGDFCSSGFPAKEGEGFRSNPLEVPLSGCPLEERISEAHVLKRDGYTLGALAMIMLDNPLLPATGHRICNDCMKSCIYQKQDPVNIPEIETRILTDVLGWRWGFELYFTLTQWNPLNRARPYRLPYNGRNTLCVGAGPAGFNLAHHLLQEGFGVVIVDGLKIEPLPPELFDASGRPTKPVEDVKDLYQPLDARTNSGFGGVAEYGITVRWDKNFLTLIRLVLERQPAFRVYGGIRLGGTIMLEDVPALGFDHVTLATGAGRPTVLPVRNNMARGMRQASDFLMALQLTGAAKRDSLANLQVRLPAVVIGGGLTSIDTATEVQAYYIRQVEKVLARWEAVGETRAGLFDAYEQGVLDEFLA
;
A
#
# COMPACT_ATOMS: atom_id res chain seq x y z
N MET A 1 24.03 24.02 6.36
CA MET A 1 24.63 23.48 5.13
C MET A 1 23.59 22.54 4.54
N ALA A 2 23.14 22.77 3.31
CA ALA A 2 22.17 21.86 2.69
C ALA A 2 22.84 20.48 2.53
N SER A 3 22.24 19.45 3.13
CA SER A 3 22.64 18.04 2.95
C SER A 3 22.63 17.74 1.45
N THR A 4 23.81 17.52 0.86
CA THR A 4 23.93 17.04 -0.52
C THR A 4 24.18 15.54 -0.42
N LEU A 5 23.27 14.75 -0.96
CA LEU A 5 23.44 13.30 -1.02
C LEU A 5 24.70 13.00 -1.85
N GLN A 6 25.70 12.41 -1.19
CA GLN A 6 26.94 11.95 -1.82
C GLN A 6 26.93 10.43 -1.86
N LEU A 7 27.18 9.86 -3.06
CA LEU A 7 27.30 8.42 -3.23
C LEU A 7 28.77 8.00 -3.03
N ASN A 8 28.96 6.87 -2.36
CA ASN A 8 30.26 6.20 -2.23
C ASN A 8 30.58 5.39 -3.51
N LEU A 9 30.51 6.05 -4.67
CA LEU A 9 30.79 5.46 -5.98
C LEU A 9 31.76 6.36 -6.75
N ASP A 10 33.00 5.90 -6.92
CA ASP A 10 34.03 6.70 -7.60
C ASP A 10 33.59 7.13 -9.00
N GLY A 11 33.49 8.43 -9.26
CA GLY A 11 33.14 8.96 -10.58
C GLY A 11 31.68 8.72 -11.01
N PHE A 12 30.77 8.47 -10.06
CA PHE A 12 29.33 8.49 -10.29
C PHE A 12 28.64 9.26 -9.17
N GLU A 13 28.10 10.44 -9.47
CA GLU A 13 27.43 11.28 -8.48
C GLU A 13 25.92 11.03 -8.48
N TYR A 14 25.21 11.42 -7.40
CA TYR A 14 23.76 11.22 -7.33
C TYR A 14 23.01 11.93 -8.49
N GLU A 15 23.51 13.08 -8.94
CA GLU A 15 22.94 13.79 -10.08
C GLU A 15 22.96 13.00 -11.39
N ASP A 16 23.87 12.03 -11.52
CA ASP A 16 24.00 11.20 -12.71
C ASP A 16 22.84 10.21 -12.85
N VAL A 17 22.13 9.88 -11.77
CA VAL A 17 20.89 9.06 -11.80
C VAL A 17 19.82 9.70 -12.69
N TYR A 18 19.78 11.04 -12.77
CA TYR A 18 18.85 11.77 -13.64
C TYR A 18 19.25 11.74 -15.12
N ARG A 19 20.45 11.27 -15.47
CA ARG A 19 21.01 11.28 -16.82
C ARG A 19 21.06 9.86 -17.38
N ALA A 20 20.13 9.53 -18.28
CA ALA A 20 20.07 8.20 -18.89
C ALA A 20 21.40 7.73 -19.52
N SER A 21 22.21 8.66 -20.06
CA SER A 21 23.53 8.35 -20.62
C SER A 21 24.57 7.90 -19.59
N GLN A 22 24.35 8.15 -18.30
CA GLN A 22 25.26 7.77 -17.21
C GLN A 22 24.86 6.44 -16.55
N LEU A 23 23.60 6.02 -16.66
CA LEU A 23 23.13 4.76 -16.03
C LEU A 23 23.88 3.49 -16.47
N PRO A 24 24.40 3.36 -17.71
CA PRO A 24 25.28 2.24 -18.07
C PRO A 24 26.55 2.16 -17.22
N LEU A 25 27.06 3.30 -16.72
CA LEU A 25 28.20 3.30 -15.81
C LEU A 25 27.84 2.67 -14.47
N LEU A 26 26.66 2.99 -13.92
CA LEU A 26 26.16 2.38 -12.68
C LEU A 26 25.99 0.85 -12.83
N ASP A 27 25.43 0.41 -13.96
CA ASP A 27 25.29 -1.01 -14.30
C ASP A 27 26.65 -1.73 -14.36
N ALA A 28 27.65 -1.10 -15.00
CA ALA A 28 29.01 -1.63 -15.07
C ALA A 28 29.69 -1.69 -13.68
N ARG A 29 29.39 -0.76 -12.77
CA ARG A 29 29.89 -0.79 -11.39
C ARG A 29 29.29 -1.95 -10.60
N PHE A 30 28.01 -2.23 -10.77
CA PHE A 30 27.38 -3.40 -10.16
C PHE A 30 27.95 -4.71 -10.71
N ASP A 31 28.20 -4.80 -12.02
CA ASP A 31 28.87 -5.98 -12.60
C ASP A 31 30.29 -6.18 -12.04
N ALA A 32 31.04 -5.10 -11.84
CA ALA A 32 32.36 -5.15 -11.20
C ALA A 32 32.28 -5.54 -9.71
N TRP A 33 31.25 -5.08 -9.00
CA TRP A 33 30.96 -5.48 -7.62
C TRP A 33 30.74 -7.00 -7.53
N LEU A 34 29.89 -7.56 -8.39
CA LEU A 34 29.67 -9.01 -8.47
C LEU A 34 30.97 -9.76 -8.77
N ALA A 35 31.83 -9.22 -9.66
CA ALA A 35 33.11 -9.84 -9.99
C ALA A 35 34.04 -9.95 -8.77
N GLY A 36 34.01 -8.96 -7.88
CA GLY A 36 34.82 -8.92 -6.66
C GLY A 36 34.30 -9.82 -5.53
N ARG A 37 33.04 -10.24 -5.56
CA ARG A 37 32.39 -11.00 -4.48
C ARG A 37 32.08 -12.45 -4.83
N ASP A 38 31.48 -12.67 -6.00
CA ASP A 38 31.11 -14.01 -6.46
C ASP A 38 31.21 -14.11 -8.00
N GLY A 39 32.36 -14.60 -8.47
CA GLY A 39 32.61 -14.78 -9.90
C GLY A 39 31.70 -15.83 -10.57
N ALA A 40 31.21 -16.82 -9.81
CA ALA A 40 30.32 -17.85 -10.34
C ALA A 40 28.90 -17.32 -10.52
N LEU A 41 28.39 -16.58 -9.52
CA LEU A 41 27.11 -15.87 -9.61
C LEU A 41 27.13 -14.86 -10.76
N ARG A 42 28.21 -14.07 -10.88
CA ARG A 42 28.37 -13.13 -12.00
C ARG A 42 28.31 -13.82 -13.36
N ALA A 43 28.98 -14.97 -13.52
CA ALA A 43 28.98 -15.70 -14.78
C ALA A 43 27.57 -16.15 -15.17
N ARG A 44 26.83 -16.74 -14.22
CA ARG A 44 25.42 -17.14 -14.41
C ARG A 44 24.51 -15.95 -14.71
N TYR A 45 24.69 -14.85 -13.98
CA TYR A 45 23.92 -13.63 -14.18
C TYR A 45 24.18 -13.01 -15.57
N ARG A 46 25.44 -12.96 -16.02
CA ARG A 46 25.77 -12.50 -17.38
C ARG A 46 25.17 -13.39 -18.46
N ASP A 47 25.19 -14.70 -18.28
CA ASP A 47 24.54 -15.62 -19.21
C ASP A 47 23.02 -15.35 -19.30
N TYR A 48 22.35 -15.22 -18.16
CA TYR A 48 20.93 -14.83 -18.08
C TYR A 48 20.65 -13.50 -18.80
N ARG A 49 21.49 -12.49 -18.57
CA ARG A 49 21.39 -11.16 -19.18
C ARG A 49 21.59 -11.18 -20.69
N ASN A 50 22.38 -12.13 -21.20
CA ASN A 50 22.63 -12.31 -22.63
C ASN A 50 21.60 -13.23 -23.31
N GLY A 51 20.49 -13.56 -22.65
CA GLY A 51 19.42 -14.38 -23.21
C GLY A 51 19.57 -15.88 -22.97
N GLY A 52 20.40 -16.29 -22.01
CA GLY A 52 20.48 -17.68 -21.55
C GLY A 52 19.11 -18.22 -21.09
N ALA A 53 18.86 -19.50 -21.37
CA ALA A 53 17.60 -20.16 -21.06
C ALA A 53 17.52 -20.54 -19.57
N SER A 54 17.16 -19.58 -18.72
CA SER A 54 16.75 -19.81 -17.33
C SER A 54 15.27 -19.52 -17.23
N VAL A 55 14.48 -20.46 -16.70
CA VAL A 55 13.01 -20.32 -16.55
C VAL A 55 12.54 -20.88 -15.20
N GLY A 56 11.46 -20.32 -14.67
CA GLY A 56 10.82 -20.80 -13.44
C GLY A 56 11.79 -20.82 -12.24
N PRO A 57 11.86 -21.92 -11.47
CA PRO A 57 12.63 -21.97 -10.22
C PRO A 57 14.12 -21.60 -10.35
N GLU A 58 14.77 -21.91 -11.48
CA GLU A 58 16.17 -21.58 -11.71
C GLU A 58 16.39 -20.07 -11.89
N GLU A 59 15.47 -19.41 -12.62
CA GLU A 59 15.48 -17.95 -12.78
C GLU A 59 15.22 -17.27 -11.44
N SER A 60 14.19 -17.70 -10.70
CA SER A 60 13.89 -17.14 -9.38
C SER A 60 15.07 -17.27 -8.42
N SER A 61 15.71 -18.43 -8.37
CA SER A 61 16.90 -18.67 -7.52
C SER A 61 18.07 -17.76 -7.91
N LEU A 62 18.30 -17.55 -9.21
CA LEU A 62 19.34 -16.63 -9.70
C LEU A 62 19.02 -15.19 -9.31
N LEU A 63 17.80 -14.73 -9.56
CA LEU A 63 17.39 -13.34 -9.29
C LEU A 63 17.41 -13.03 -7.79
N ILE A 64 17.01 -13.97 -6.93
CA ILE A 64 17.13 -13.83 -5.47
C ILE A 64 18.60 -13.62 -5.09
N ALA A 65 19.51 -14.47 -5.59
CA ALA A 65 20.94 -14.34 -5.27
C ALA A 65 21.53 -13.01 -5.75
N VAL A 66 21.17 -12.54 -6.95
CA VAL A 66 21.62 -11.24 -7.48
C VAL A 66 20.98 -10.08 -6.69
N ALA A 67 19.73 -10.20 -6.24
CA ALA A 67 19.06 -9.18 -5.44
C ALA A 67 19.71 -8.97 -4.07
N CYS A 68 20.23 -10.03 -3.44
CA CYS A 68 21.03 -9.93 -2.21
C CYS A 68 22.28 -9.06 -2.42
N GLU A 69 23.01 -9.31 -3.51
CA GLU A 69 24.21 -8.54 -3.86
C GLU A 69 23.87 -7.10 -4.30
N LEU A 70 22.74 -6.89 -4.96
CA LEU A 70 22.23 -5.56 -5.31
C LEU A 70 21.94 -4.71 -4.07
N GLU A 71 21.32 -5.30 -3.05
CA GLU A 71 21.10 -4.60 -1.77
C GLU A 71 22.42 -4.19 -1.13
N ASP A 72 23.37 -5.11 -1.00
CA ASP A 72 24.68 -4.82 -0.40
C ASP A 72 25.42 -3.71 -1.16
N PHE A 73 25.39 -3.75 -2.50
CA PHE A 73 25.96 -2.72 -3.37
C PHE A 73 25.31 -1.35 -3.13
N LEU A 74 23.98 -1.27 -3.18
CA LEU A 74 23.25 -0.01 -3.01
C LEU A 74 23.37 0.54 -1.58
N VAL A 75 23.37 -0.32 -0.57
CA VAL A 75 23.55 0.08 0.83
C VAL A 75 24.93 0.68 1.06
N ALA A 76 25.98 0.09 0.47
CA ALA A 76 27.31 0.65 0.49
C ALA A 76 27.39 1.98 -0.27
N ALA A 77 26.82 2.03 -1.48
CA ALA A 77 26.81 3.21 -2.34
C ALA A 77 26.10 4.42 -1.68
N PHE A 78 24.98 4.22 -1.00
CA PHE A 78 24.23 5.28 -0.33
C PHE A 78 24.70 5.55 1.11
N GLY A 79 25.56 4.70 1.68
CA GLY A 79 26.02 4.82 3.06
C GLY A 79 24.90 4.61 4.09
N VAL A 80 23.96 3.70 3.81
CA VAL A 80 22.75 3.46 4.64
C VAL A 80 22.82 2.17 5.44
N GLY A 81 24.04 1.67 5.70
CA GLY A 81 24.27 0.42 6.45
C GLY A 81 23.57 0.40 7.81
N GLU A 82 23.62 1.51 8.55
CA GLU A 82 22.95 1.63 9.85
C GLU A 82 21.42 1.46 9.76
N SER A 83 20.78 2.03 8.73
CA SER A 83 19.33 1.89 8.52
C SER A 83 18.94 0.45 8.21
N ARG A 84 19.70 -0.23 7.34
CA ARG A 84 19.51 -1.66 7.02
C ARG A 84 19.70 -2.54 8.25
N ASP A 85 20.81 -2.35 8.96
CA ASP A 85 21.20 -3.20 10.09
C ASP A 85 20.24 -2.99 11.28
N GLY A 86 19.74 -1.77 11.49
CA GLY A 86 18.69 -1.48 12.46
C GLY A 86 17.38 -2.22 12.17
N LEU A 87 16.95 -2.26 10.91
CA LEU A 87 15.76 -3.03 10.49
C LEU A 87 15.97 -4.55 10.69
N ARG A 88 17.14 -5.08 10.28
CA ARG A 88 17.48 -6.50 10.48
C ARG A 88 17.50 -6.86 11.97
N ALA A 89 18.06 -6.01 12.83
CA ALA A 89 18.07 -6.22 14.27
C ALA A 89 16.65 -6.21 14.87
N ALA A 90 15.77 -5.32 14.41
CA ALA A 90 14.37 -5.30 14.83
C ALA A 90 13.60 -6.56 14.42
N GLN A 91 13.85 -7.07 13.20
CA GLN A 91 13.29 -8.32 12.71
C GLN A 91 13.80 -9.53 13.51
N GLU A 92 15.11 -9.62 13.73
CA GLU A 92 15.74 -10.70 14.51
C GLU A 92 15.26 -10.72 15.96
N ARG A 93 15.08 -9.54 16.58
CA ARG A 93 14.53 -9.42 17.93
C ARG A 93 13.20 -10.15 18.07
N ASP A 94 12.30 -9.98 17.10
CA ASP A 94 10.94 -10.54 17.13
C ASP A 94 10.84 -11.94 16.50
N ALA A 95 11.90 -12.48 15.91
CA ALA A 95 11.93 -13.83 15.35
C ALA A 95 11.51 -14.92 16.36
N VAL A 96 11.81 -14.71 17.66
CA VAL A 96 11.38 -15.61 18.74
C VAL A 96 9.85 -15.70 18.87
N VAL A 97 9.12 -14.62 18.59
CA VAL A 97 7.64 -14.59 18.66
C VAL A 97 7.04 -15.43 17.54
N HIS A 98 7.58 -15.33 16.32
CA HIS A 98 7.16 -16.15 15.19
C HIS A 98 7.50 -17.63 15.40
N ALA A 99 8.69 -17.93 15.91
CA ALA A 99 9.07 -19.29 16.30
C ALA A 99 8.14 -19.86 17.37
N PHE A 100 7.80 -19.08 18.41
CA PHE A 100 6.85 -19.47 19.44
C PHE A 100 5.48 -19.85 18.85
N LYS A 101 4.95 -19.02 17.95
CA LYS A 101 3.70 -19.32 17.23
C LYS A 101 3.77 -20.64 16.46
N ARG A 102 4.82 -20.79 15.65
CA ARG A 102 4.98 -21.91 14.71
C ARG A 102 5.26 -23.24 15.42
N GLU A 103 6.11 -23.23 16.43
CA GLU A 103 6.66 -24.43 17.04
C GLU A 103 5.94 -24.84 18.33
N PHE A 104 5.35 -23.88 19.05
CA PHE A 104 4.63 -24.15 20.30
C PHE A 104 3.11 -24.01 20.14
N VAL A 105 2.63 -22.82 19.78
CA VAL A 105 1.19 -22.48 19.81
C VAL A 105 0.40 -23.36 18.84
N LYS A 106 0.77 -23.38 17.55
CA LYS A 106 0.05 -24.14 16.50
C LYS A 106 -0.09 -25.62 16.84
N ARG A 107 0.90 -26.22 17.51
CA ARG A 107 0.91 -27.65 17.86
C ARG A 107 0.08 -27.99 19.10
N ARG A 108 -0.22 -27.03 19.96
CA ARG A 108 -0.86 -27.24 21.28
C ARG A 108 -2.29 -26.75 21.35
N ILE A 109 -2.63 -25.67 20.66
CA ILE A 109 -3.98 -25.07 20.75
C ILE A 109 -5.09 -26.03 20.29
N ARG A 110 -4.79 -26.96 19.36
CA ARG A 110 -5.74 -27.96 18.85
C ARG A 110 -5.83 -29.22 19.72
N LYS A 111 -4.94 -29.39 20.71
CA LYS A 111 -5.02 -30.52 21.63
C LYS A 111 -6.07 -30.21 22.68
N GLN A 112 -7.26 -30.76 22.51
CA GLN A 112 -8.27 -30.75 23.57
C GLN A 112 -7.70 -31.46 24.81
N ARG A 113 -7.46 -30.70 25.86
CA ARG A 113 -7.28 -31.20 27.21
C ARG A 113 -8.08 -30.33 28.16
N THR A 114 -8.55 -30.97 29.23
CA THR A 114 -9.28 -30.45 30.39
C THR A 114 -9.10 -28.95 30.66
N GLN A 115 -10.20 -28.31 31.05
CA GLN A 115 -10.24 -26.93 31.58
C GLN A 115 -9.00 -26.65 32.45
N PRO A 116 -8.33 -25.50 32.29
CA PRO A 116 -7.08 -25.25 32.99
C PRO A 116 -7.34 -25.31 34.50
N ALA A 117 -6.37 -25.84 35.26
CA ALA A 117 -6.55 -26.03 36.69
C ALA A 117 -6.59 -24.68 37.45
N ARG A 118 -5.98 -23.65 36.86
CA ARG A 118 -5.90 -22.27 37.36
C ARG A 118 -6.50 -21.29 36.36
N ASP A 119 -7.00 -20.16 36.88
CA ASP A 119 -7.48 -19.08 36.04
C ASP A 119 -6.33 -18.29 35.39
N PHE A 120 -6.62 -17.60 34.29
CA PHE A 120 -5.61 -16.79 33.58
C PHE A 120 -4.93 -15.76 34.50
N ALA A 121 -5.68 -15.15 35.43
CA ALA A 121 -5.15 -14.17 36.38
C ALA A 121 -4.14 -14.77 37.37
N GLU A 122 -4.19 -16.08 37.63
CA GLU A 122 -3.22 -16.79 38.46
C GLU A 122 -2.01 -17.25 37.63
N LEU A 123 -2.24 -17.62 36.37
CA LEU A 123 -1.22 -18.15 35.47
C LEU A 123 -0.30 -17.07 34.89
N ASP A 124 -0.86 -15.94 34.45
CA ASP A 124 -0.08 -14.90 33.75
C ASP A 124 1.07 -14.36 34.61
N PRO A 125 0.90 -14.03 35.90
CA PRO A 125 2.01 -13.57 36.74
C PRO A 125 3.14 -14.58 36.93
N LEU A 126 2.90 -15.89 36.69
CA LEU A 126 3.91 -16.94 36.84
C LEU A 126 4.88 -16.99 35.65
N ILE A 127 4.50 -16.42 34.50
CA ILE A 127 5.43 -16.26 33.38
C ILE A 127 6.20 -14.96 33.59
N PRO A 128 7.54 -15.00 33.72
CA PRO A 128 8.34 -13.82 34.02
C PRO A 128 8.27 -12.81 32.87
N SER A 129 8.04 -11.54 33.22
CA SER A 129 8.26 -10.42 32.30
C SER A 129 9.74 -10.08 32.23
N ARG A 130 10.22 -9.68 31.05
CA ARG A 130 11.58 -9.15 30.91
C ARG A 130 11.56 -7.62 30.94
N PRO A 131 12.57 -6.96 31.55
CA PRO A 131 12.75 -5.52 31.44
C PRO A 131 12.81 -5.10 29.97
N ASP A 132 12.21 -3.96 29.63
CA ASP A 132 12.25 -3.32 28.31
C ASP A 132 11.67 -4.16 27.14
N ALA A 133 10.82 -5.13 27.44
CA ALA A 133 10.10 -5.92 26.44
C ALA A 133 8.59 -5.89 26.67
N ASP A 134 7.83 -5.99 25.58
CA ASP A 134 6.39 -6.21 25.65
C ASP A 134 6.08 -7.62 26.17
N ARG A 135 4.83 -7.82 26.58
CA ARG A 135 4.39 -9.05 27.23
C ARG A 135 4.45 -10.25 26.29
N GLU A 136 4.04 -10.08 25.03
CA GLU A 136 4.08 -11.14 24.02
C GLU A 136 5.51 -11.64 23.81
N TRP A 137 6.45 -10.72 23.63
CA TRP A 137 7.86 -11.08 23.48
C TRP A 137 8.39 -11.81 24.71
N SER A 138 8.03 -11.36 25.92
CA SER A 138 8.47 -11.99 27.17
C SER A 138 7.99 -13.44 27.28
N VAL A 139 6.74 -13.72 26.91
CA VAL A 139 6.19 -15.08 26.88
C VAL A 139 6.89 -15.96 25.84
N ALA A 140 7.10 -15.43 24.62
CA ALA A 140 7.83 -16.14 23.57
C ALA A 140 9.27 -16.45 23.98
N ARG A 141 9.94 -15.53 24.68
CA ARG A 141 11.29 -15.77 25.18
C ARG A 141 11.33 -16.80 26.31
N PHE A 142 10.36 -16.76 27.23
CA PHE A 142 10.21 -17.78 28.27
C PHE A 142 10.04 -19.18 27.67
N TRP A 143 9.25 -19.31 26.59
CA TRP A 143 9.17 -20.54 25.82
C TRP A 143 10.53 -20.98 25.28
N ALA A 144 11.24 -20.08 24.60
CA ALA A 144 12.51 -20.41 23.96
C ALA A 144 13.56 -20.87 24.98
N ASP A 145 13.67 -20.19 26.12
CA ASP A 145 14.58 -20.58 27.21
C ASP A 145 14.21 -21.97 27.77
N ALA A 146 12.91 -22.22 28.02
CA ALA A 146 12.43 -23.50 28.54
C ALA A 146 12.65 -24.66 27.55
N ALA A 147 12.42 -24.41 26.25
CA ALA A 147 12.64 -25.38 25.19
C ALA A 147 14.14 -25.71 25.04
N GLN A 148 15.01 -24.70 25.07
CA GLN A 148 16.45 -24.87 25.01
C GLN A 148 17.00 -25.63 26.23
N ALA A 149 16.46 -25.37 27.43
CA ALA A 149 16.86 -26.04 28.66
C ALA A 149 16.24 -27.45 28.83
N GLY A 150 15.29 -27.85 27.99
CA GLY A 150 14.53 -29.09 28.19
C GLY A 150 13.69 -29.07 29.48
N ASN A 151 13.19 -27.91 29.88
CA ASN A 151 12.46 -27.75 31.15
C ASN A 151 10.96 -28.07 30.99
N ASP A 152 10.62 -29.35 31.16
CA ASP A 152 9.24 -29.84 31.01
C ASP A 152 8.24 -29.14 31.96
N ALA A 153 8.65 -28.74 33.16
CA ALA A 153 7.78 -28.06 34.11
C ALA A 153 7.37 -26.67 33.63
N GLN A 154 8.31 -25.91 33.06
CA GLN A 154 8.02 -24.60 32.47
C GLN A 154 7.18 -24.72 31.19
N LEU A 155 7.47 -25.72 30.35
CA LEU A 155 6.68 -25.98 29.15
C LEU A 155 5.24 -26.40 29.49
N ALA A 156 5.04 -27.18 30.56
CA ALA A 156 3.71 -27.55 31.05
C ALA A 156 2.95 -26.34 31.61
N LEU A 157 3.62 -25.48 32.38
CA LEU A 157 3.03 -24.21 32.85
C LEU A 157 2.58 -23.34 31.68
N LEU A 158 3.42 -23.22 30.65
CA LEU A 158 3.11 -22.42 29.47
C LEU A 158 1.96 -23.01 28.63
N GLU A 159 1.84 -24.33 28.57
CA GLU A 159 0.72 -25.00 27.91
C GLU A 159 -0.60 -24.73 28.64
N GLU A 160 -0.60 -24.74 29.98
CA GLU A 160 -1.76 -24.34 30.79
C GLU A 160 -2.11 -22.86 30.61
N TRP A 161 -1.10 -21.97 30.65
CA TRP A 161 -1.26 -20.55 30.38
C TRP A 161 -1.86 -20.30 28.98
N LEU A 162 -1.34 -20.96 27.95
CA LEU A 162 -1.81 -20.82 26.57
C LEU A 162 -3.29 -21.21 26.45
N HIS A 163 -3.67 -22.31 27.10
CA HIS A 163 -5.07 -22.73 27.09
C HIS A 163 -5.97 -21.69 27.77
N ALA A 164 -5.58 -21.16 28.94
CA ALA A 164 -6.31 -20.10 29.62
C ALA A 164 -6.36 -18.80 28.80
N ALA A 165 -5.27 -18.43 28.12
CA ALA A 165 -5.18 -17.25 27.25
C ALA A 165 -6.20 -17.33 26.10
N CYS A 166 -6.35 -18.48 25.45
CA CYS A 166 -7.23 -18.62 24.29
C CYS A 166 -8.72 -18.84 24.65
N HIS A 167 -9.02 -19.41 25.83
CA HIS A 167 -10.38 -19.88 26.14
C HIS A 167 -11.09 -19.12 27.27
N SER A 168 -10.39 -18.27 28.03
CA SER A 168 -11.01 -17.40 29.04
C SER A 168 -11.25 -15.98 28.50
N ASP A 169 -12.25 -15.27 29.02
CA ASP A 169 -12.52 -13.88 28.63
C ASP A 169 -11.35 -12.95 29.01
N ALA A 170 -10.80 -13.11 30.22
CA ALA A 170 -9.64 -12.35 30.67
C ALA A 170 -8.40 -12.59 29.79
N GLY A 171 -8.13 -13.85 29.44
CA GLY A 171 -7.03 -14.22 28.56
C GLY A 171 -7.18 -13.66 27.15
N ARG A 172 -8.37 -13.80 26.55
CA ARG A 172 -8.65 -13.26 25.21
C ARG A 172 -8.54 -11.74 25.17
N ALA A 173 -9.01 -11.05 26.21
CA ALA A 173 -8.85 -9.60 26.31
C ALA A 173 -7.37 -9.20 26.41
N ALA A 174 -6.60 -9.87 27.27
CA ALA A 174 -5.19 -9.57 27.52
C ALA A 174 -4.24 -9.88 26.34
N THR A 175 -4.68 -10.76 25.42
CA THR A 175 -3.86 -11.22 24.29
C THR A 175 -4.50 -10.94 22.92
N SER A 176 -5.51 -10.08 22.89
CA SER A 176 -6.34 -9.82 21.69
C SER A 176 -5.55 -9.26 20.49
N ASP A 177 -4.43 -8.59 20.75
CA ASP A 177 -3.53 -7.99 19.76
C ASP A 177 -2.27 -8.82 19.48
N TRP A 178 -2.16 -10.02 20.06
CA TRP A 178 -0.95 -10.85 19.95
C TRP A 178 -0.91 -11.59 18.63
N VAL A 179 0.15 -11.32 17.87
CA VAL A 179 0.45 -11.97 16.60
C VAL A 179 0.66 -13.48 16.78
N SER A 180 1.28 -13.89 17.88
CA SER A 180 1.55 -15.28 18.23
C SER A 180 0.30 -16.14 18.48
N LEU A 181 -0.84 -15.50 18.80
CA LEU A 181 -2.12 -16.18 19.02
C LEU A 181 -3.13 -15.93 17.89
N ALA A 182 -2.86 -15.01 16.98
CA ALA A 182 -3.67 -14.75 15.79
C ALA A 182 -3.49 -15.86 14.74
N LEU A 183 -4.28 -16.95 14.84
CA LEU A 183 -4.22 -18.08 13.90
C LEU A 183 -5.14 -17.87 12.69
N PRO A 184 -4.75 -18.35 11.49
CA PRO A 184 -5.63 -18.37 10.32
C PRO A 184 -6.95 -19.09 10.62
N GLN A 185 -8.06 -18.45 10.26
CA GLN A 185 -9.41 -18.97 10.43
C GLN A 185 -9.87 -19.73 9.18
N THR A 186 -10.84 -20.63 9.33
CA THR A 186 -11.49 -21.30 8.20
C THR A 186 -12.31 -20.29 7.42
N THR A 187 -12.22 -20.30 6.09
CA THR A 187 -12.98 -19.38 5.24
C THR A 187 -14.35 -19.95 4.88
N ASP A 188 -15.40 -19.20 5.17
CA ASP A 188 -16.75 -19.41 4.62
C ASP A 188 -17.07 -18.28 3.64
N TYR A 189 -17.08 -18.60 2.34
CA TYR A 189 -17.29 -17.63 1.26
C TYR A 189 -18.65 -16.91 1.33
N PHE A 190 -19.65 -17.51 1.97
CA PHE A 190 -20.97 -16.90 2.13
C PHE A 190 -21.12 -16.15 3.47
N LYS A 191 -20.07 -16.16 4.31
CA LYS A 191 -20.01 -15.47 5.61
C LYS A 191 -18.66 -14.81 5.87
N LEU A 192 -18.11 -14.14 4.86
CA LEU A 192 -16.82 -13.44 4.95
C LEU A 192 -16.82 -12.28 5.96
N VAL A 193 -18.00 -11.72 6.27
CA VAL A 193 -18.18 -10.71 7.31
C VAL A 193 -19.22 -11.23 8.30
N PRO A 194 -18.84 -11.49 9.57
CA PRO A 194 -19.80 -11.87 10.60
C PRO A 194 -20.81 -10.74 10.83
N VAL A 195 -22.10 -11.08 10.81
CA VAL A 195 -23.19 -10.14 11.06
C VAL A 195 -24.13 -10.64 12.16
N VAL A 196 -24.73 -9.70 12.89
CA VAL A 196 -25.75 -9.96 13.92
C VAL A 196 -27.04 -9.20 13.59
N ALA A 197 -28.18 -9.76 13.99
CA ALA A 197 -29.47 -9.09 13.82
C ALA A 197 -29.57 -7.88 14.77
N VAL A 198 -30.10 -6.77 14.26
CA VAL A 198 -30.36 -5.57 15.07
C VAL A 198 -31.72 -5.75 15.77
N PRO A 199 -31.79 -5.79 17.12
CA PRO A 199 -33.05 -6.00 17.83
C PRO A 199 -34.06 -4.88 17.57
N GLY A 200 -35.34 -5.22 17.37
CA GLY A 200 -36.43 -4.25 17.25
C GLY A 200 -36.63 -3.63 15.86
N GLU A 201 -36.02 -4.20 14.82
CA GLU A 201 -36.14 -3.74 13.42
C GLU A 201 -36.97 -4.72 12.57
N ASP A 202 -38.13 -4.28 12.08
CA ASP A 202 -39.10 -5.11 11.34
C ASP A 202 -38.58 -5.60 9.97
N ALA A 203 -37.55 -4.94 9.43
CA ALA A 203 -37.00 -5.23 8.10
C ALA A 203 -35.89 -6.29 8.10
N GLY A 204 -35.62 -6.95 9.23
CA GLY A 204 -34.56 -7.95 9.32
C GLY A 204 -33.15 -7.35 9.14
N ARG A 205 -32.95 -6.13 9.63
CA ARG A 205 -31.67 -5.42 9.56
C ARG A 205 -30.58 -6.20 10.29
N VAL A 206 -29.39 -6.23 9.69
CA VAL A 206 -28.18 -6.79 10.29
C VAL A 206 -27.07 -5.75 10.35
N GLU A 207 -26.13 -5.94 11.28
CA GLU A 207 -24.92 -5.14 11.41
C GLU A 207 -23.69 -6.02 11.63
N GLY A 208 -22.49 -5.47 11.49
CA GLY A 208 -21.25 -6.21 11.73
C GLY A 208 -21.14 -6.66 13.19
N ALA A 209 -20.75 -7.92 13.42
CA ALA A 209 -20.62 -8.47 14.78
C ALA A 209 -19.43 -7.90 15.57
N ALA A 210 -18.46 -7.31 14.86
CA ALA A 210 -17.28 -6.70 15.47
C ALA A 210 -17.62 -5.36 16.12
N ALA A 211 -16.87 -5.01 17.17
CA ALA A 211 -17.00 -3.69 17.81
C ALA A 211 -16.80 -2.57 16.77
N PRO A 212 -17.69 -1.56 16.75
CA PRO A 212 -17.58 -0.47 15.79
C PRO A 212 -16.29 0.31 16.04
N ARG A 213 -15.51 0.50 14.98
CA ARG A 213 -14.32 1.35 15.04
C ARG A 213 -14.75 2.81 14.97
N ARG A 214 -14.41 3.58 16.01
CA ARG A 214 -14.68 5.02 16.00
C ARG A 214 -13.79 5.70 14.96
N ARG A 215 -14.41 6.43 14.04
CA ARG A 215 -13.73 7.31 13.08
C ARG A 215 -14.05 8.74 13.46
N ASP A 216 -13.03 9.58 13.52
CA ASP A 216 -13.18 11.03 13.64
C ASP A 216 -12.54 11.71 12.43
N GLY A 217 -13.31 12.55 11.75
CA GLY A 217 -12.83 13.33 10.61
C GLY A 217 -12.31 12.52 9.41
N PHE A 218 -11.25 13.07 8.81
CA PHE A 218 -10.75 12.71 7.49
C PHE A 218 -9.24 12.40 7.47
N ASP A 219 -8.63 12.20 8.64
CA ASP A 219 -7.23 11.76 8.70
C ASP A 219 -7.11 10.24 8.45
N LEU A 220 -5.90 9.75 8.17
CA LEU A 220 -5.64 8.34 7.88
C LEU A 220 -6.13 7.45 9.03
N THR A 221 -7.02 6.53 8.70
CA THR A 221 -7.67 5.68 9.71
C THR A 221 -7.07 4.28 9.81
N ASP A 222 -6.19 3.90 8.90
CA ASP A 222 -5.45 2.63 8.92
C ASP A 222 -3.95 2.96 8.82
N THR A 223 -3.24 2.87 9.93
CA THR A 223 -1.82 3.22 10.01
C THR A 223 -0.89 2.14 9.47
N ARG A 224 -1.45 1.08 8.86
CA ARG A 224 -0.78 -0.15 8.43
C ARG A 224 -0.23 -0.97 9.60
N PRO A 225 -0.07 -2.30 9.45
CA PRO A 225 0.51 -3.12 10.49
C PRO A 225 2.00 -2.88 10.73
N GLY A 226 2.42 -3.11 11.98
CA GLY A 226 3.82 -3.02 12.41
C GLY A 226 4.70 -4.18 11.91
N LEU A 227 6.00 -4.16 12.24
CA LEU A 227 7.00 -5.10 11.67
C LEU A 227 6.64 -6.53 12.00
N ARG A 228 6.38 -6.77 13.29
CA ARG A 228 5.99 -8.08 13.81
C ARG A 228 4.78 -8.63 13.07
N HIS A 229 3.74 -7.83 12.84
CA HIS A 229 2.54 -8.34 12.16
C HIS A 229 2.82 -8.70 10.69
N ALA A 230 3.52 -7.84 9.95
CA ALA A 230 3.87 -8.15 8.57
C ALA A 230 4.82 -9.37 8.46
N MET A 231 5.78 -9.50 9.37
CA MET A 231 6.68 -10.67 9.42
C MET A 231 5.95 -11.97 9.78
N ASP A 232 4.81 -11.91 10.46
CA ASP A 232 3.94 -13.08 10.66
C ASP A 232 3.32 -13.57 9.36
N GLN A 233 2.91 -12.65 8.49
CA GLN A 233 2.40 -12.99 7.16
C GLN A 233 3.53 -13.55 6.28
N VAL A 234 4.75 -13.01 6.41
CA VAL A 234 5.95 -13.57 5.75
C VAL A 234 6.21 -15.00 6.26
N ASP A 235 6.24 -15.23 7.58
CA ASP A 235 6.44 -16.56 8.17
C ASP A 235 5.33 -17.56 7.81
N TYR A 236 4.11 -17.07 7.63
CA TYR A 236 2.98 -17.88 7.20
C TYR A 236 3.05 -18.30 5.72
N CYS A 237 3.72 -17.51 4.87
CA CYS A 237 3.96 -17.86 3.48
C CYS A 237 4.83 -19.11 3.35
N VAL A 238 4.52 -19.99 2.39
CA VAL A 238 5.28 -21.23 2.12
C VAL A 238 6.22 -21.14 0.91
N TYR A 239 6.34 -19.96 0.32
CA TYR A 239 7.31 -19.62 -0.72
C TYR A 239 7.25 -20.48 -2.00
N CYS A 240 6.08 -20.58 -2.64
CA CYS A 240 5.79 -21.59 -3.67
C CYS A 240 6.55 -21.50 -5.01
N HIS A 241 7.33 -20.46 -5.29
CA HIS A 241 8.06 -20.29 -6.55
C HIS A 241 9.06 -21.42 -6.85
N ASP A 242 9.66 -22.04 -5.82
CA ASP A 242 10.69 -23.08 -5.98
C ASP A 242 10.15 -24.39 -6.59
N HIS A 243 8.83 -24.57 -6.63
CA HIS A 243 8.14 -25.69 -7.27
C HIS A 243 6.99 -25.25 -8.19
N SER A 244 7.01 -23.99 -8.66
CA SER A 244 6.00 -23.42 -9.58
C SER A 244 4.56 -23.51 -9.05
N GLY A 245 4.39 -23.41 -7.73
CA GLY A 245 3.09 -23.42 -7.05
C GLY A 245 2.59 -22.03 -6.65
N ASP A 246 3.25 -20.97 -7.13
CA ASP A 246 3.02 -19.56 -6.83
C ASP A 246 1.80 -18.98 -7.56
N PHE A 247 0.66 -19.65 -7.42
CA PHE A 247 -0.62 -19.21 -8.00
C PHE A 247 -1.08 -17.83 -7.52
N CYS A 248 -0.53 -17.31 -6.43
CA CYS A 248 -0.74 -15.92 -6.03
C CYS A 248 -0.17 -14.92 -7.04
N SER A 249 0.86 -15.30 -7.80
CA SER A 249 1.38 -14.57 -8.94
C SER A 249 0.66 -15.01 -10.22
N SER A 250 0.73 -16.29 -10.59
CA SER A 250 0.35 -16.78 -11.92
C SER A 250 -1.12 -17.22 -12.09
N GLY A 251 -1.89 -17.28 -10.99
CA GLY A 251 -3.26 -17.81 -10.97
C GLY A 251 -3.35 -19.34 -10.99
N PHE A 252 -4.53 -19.85 -10.65
CA PHE A 252 -4.83 -21.28 -10.69
C PHE A 252 -5.32 -21.71 -12.07
N PRO A 253 -4.55 -22.53 -12.81
CA PRO A 253 -4.98 -22.99 -14.13
C PRO A 253 -6.24 -23.87 -14.01
N ALA A 254 -7.20 -23.62 -14.90
CA ALA A 254 -8.33 -24.50 -15.15
C ALA A 254 -7.87 -25.72 -15.98
N LYS A 255 -8.79 -26.38 -16.70
CA LYS A 255 -8.38 -27.32 -17.73
C LYS A 255 -7.65 -26.58 -18.85
N GLU A 256 -6.85 -27.32 -19.60
CA GLU A 256 -6.06 -26.77 -20.70
C GLU A 256 -6.96 -26.00 -21.69
N GLY A 257 -6.62 -24.72 -21.93
CA GLY A 257 -7.38 -23.81 -22.79
C GLY A 257 -8.60 -23.12 -22.15
N GLU A 258 -8.94 -23.40 -20.89
CA GLU A 258 -10.14 -22.86 -20.21
C GLU A 258 -9.85 -21.66 -19.27
N GLY A 259 -8.62 -21.13 -19.26
CA GLY A 259 -8.25 -20.00 -18.41
C GLY A 259 -8.01 -20.38 -16.95
N PHE A 260 -8.68 -19.69 -16.01
CA PHE A 260 -8.46 -19.84 -14.57
C PHE A 260 -9.65 -20.51 -13.87
N ARG A 261 -9.37 -21.23 -12.77
CA ARG A 261 -10.42 -21.72 -11.88
C ARG A 261 -11.16 -20.55 -11.22
N SER A 262 -12.39 -20.77 -10.78
CA SER A 262 -13.15 -19.81 -9.98
C SER A 262 -13.35 -20.31 -8.55
N ASN A 263 -13.46 -19.37 -7.62
CA ASN A 263 -13.86 -19.66 -6.24
C ASN A 263 -15.38 -19.88 -6.11
N PRO A 264 -15.92 -20.23 -4.93
CA PRO A 264 -17.36 -20.44 -4.74
C PRO A 264 -18.27 -19.23 -5.01
N LEU A 265 -17.71 -18.02 -5.12
CA LEU A 265 -18.42 -16.79 -5.51
C LEU A 265 -18.26 -16.48 -7.01
N GLU A 266 -17.80 -17.46 -7.80
CA GLU A 266 -17.56 -17.36 -9.25
C GLU A 266 -16.49 -16.33 -9.64
N VAL A 267 -15.67 -15.90 -8.68
CA VAL A 267 -14.55 -14.99 -8.96
C VAL A 267 -13.36 -15.78 -9.50
N PRO A 268 -12.80 -15.42 -10.67
CA PRO A 268 -11.61 -16.06 -11.23
C PRO A 268 -10.41 -15.93 -10.28
N LEU A 269 -9.64 -17.01 -10.18
CA LEU A 269 -8.41 -17.09 -9.39
C LEU A 269 -7.19 -16.85 -10.29
N SER A 270 -7.07 -15.63 -10.82
CA SER A 270 -6.09 -15.26 -11.85
C SER A 270 -4.71 -14.86 -11.32
N GLY A 271 -4.50 -14.84 -10.00
CA GLY A 271 -3.26 -14.34 -9.41
C GLY A 271 -3.14 -12.82 -9.47
N CYS A 272 -1.91 -12.33 -9.34
CA CYS A 272 -1.61 -10.91 -9.46
C CYS A 272 -1.76 -10.48 -10.92
N PRO A 273 -2.52 -9.41 -11.24
CA PRO A 273 -2.65 -8.92 -12.62
C PRO A 273 -1.34 -8.48 -13.27
N LEU A 274 -0.30 -8.23 -12.47
CA LEU A 274 1.04 -7.87 -12.93
C LEU A 274 2.00 -9.08 -12.95
N GLU A 275 1.54 -10.27 -12.54
CA GLU A 275 2.37 -11.46 -12.40
C GLU A 275 3.61 -11.20 -11.52
N GLU A 276 3.44 -10.39 -10.47
CA GLU A 276 4.54 -9.99 -9.57
C GLU A 276 5.26 -11.22 -8.98
N ARG A 277 6.58 -11.12 -8.86
CA ARG A 277 7.45 -12.09 -8.16
C ARG A 277 7.30 -12.03 -6.64
N ILE A 278 6.08 -12.33 -6.18
CA ILE A 278 5.64 -12.24 -4.77
C ILE A 278 6.48 -13.17 -3.89
N SER A 279 6.60 -14.43 -4.29
CA SER A 279 7.21 -15.45 -3.46
C SER A 279 8.71 -15.23 -3.29
N GLU A 280 9.39 -14.75 -4.32
CA GLU A 280 10.80 -14.37 -4.32
C GLU A 280 11.04 -13.17 -3.41
N ALA A 281 10.18 -12.14 -3.50
CA ALA A 281 10.24 -10.97 -2.63
C ALA A 281 10.01 -11.35 -1.15
N HIS A 282 9.10 -12.30 -0.87
CA HIS A 282 8.88 -12.80 0.47
C HIS A 282 10.09 -13.56 1.03
N VAL A 283 10.79 -14.36 0.21
CA VAL A 283 12.05 -15.01 0.62
C VAL A 283 13.10 -13.97 0.97
N LEU A 284 13.30 -12.96 0.12
CA LEU A 284 14.24 -11.87 0.37
C LEU A 284 13.89 -11.12 1.66
N LYS A 285 12.60 -10.83 1.90
CA LYS A 285 12.13 -10.19 3.12
C LYS A 285 12.36 -11.05 4.37
N ARG A 286 12.05 -12.35 4.30
CA ARG A 286 12.33 -13.33 5.37
C ARG A 286 13.80 -13.31 5.77
N ASP A 287 14.70 -13.27 4.77
CA ASP A 287 16.14 -13.35 4.97
C ASP A 287 16.79 -11.98 5.30
N GLY A 288 15.99 -10.93 5.47
CA GLY A 288 16.44 -9.60 5.88
C GLY A 288 16.95 -8.73 4.73
N TYR A 289 16.79 -9.15 3.48
CA TYR A 289 17.12 -8.37 2.28
C TYR A 289 15.91 -7.56 1.80
N THR A 290 15.53 -6.53 2.57
CA THR A 290 14.30 -5.76 2.31
C THR A 290 14.41 -4.86 1.06
N LEU A 291 15.58 -4.27 0.78
CA LEU A 291 15.79 -3.50 -0.46
C LEU A 291 15.89 -4.43 -1.66
N GLY A 292 16.50 -5.60 -1.50
CA GLY A 292 16.48 -6.66 -2.52
C GLY A 292 15.05 -7.11 -2.84
N ALA A 293 14.21 -7.30 -1.82
CA ALA A 293 12.79 -7.62 -1.99
C ALA A 293 12.02 -6.52 -2.75
N LEU A 294 12.31 -5.25 -2.43
CA LEU A 294 11.73 -4.11 -3.17
C LEU A 294 12.15 -4.14 -4.65
N ALA A 295 13.43 -4.33 -4.94
CA ALA A 295 13.94 -4.43 -6.31
C ALA A 295 13.30 -5.59 -7.09
N MET A 296 13.01 -6.71 -6.41
CA MET A 296 12.31 -7.86 -7.00
C MET A 296 10.88 -7.50 -7.42
N ILE A 297 10.09 -6.87 -6.53
CA ILE A 297 8.71 -6.45 -6.83
C ILE A 297 8.68 -5.42 -7.97
N MET A 298 9.64 -4.49 -7.97
CA MET A 298 9.73 -3.42 -8.95
C MET A 298 10.01 -3.89 -10.38
N LEU A 299 10.35 -5.16 -10.60
CA LEU A 299 10.41 -5.75 -11.95
C LEU A 299 9.07 -5.65 -12.66
N ASP A 300 8.00 -5.92 -11.93
CA ASP A 300 6.65 -6.04 -12.45
C ASP A 300 5.80 -4.82 -12.04
N ASN A 301 6.11 -4.20 -10.89
CA ASN A 301 5.37 -3.06 -10.34
C ASN A 301 6.29 -1.94 -9.83
N PRO A 302 6.92 -1.15 -10.74
CA PRO A 302 7.85 -0.08 -10.36
C PRO A 302 7.18 1.10 -9.64
N LEU A 303 5.84 1.22 -9.73
CA LEU A 303 5.04 2.24 -9.06
C LEU A 303 4.15 1.64 -7.96
N LEU A 304 4.66 0.63 -7.26
CA LEU A 304 4.00 -0.02 -6.13
C LEU A 304 3.50 0.88 -4.98
N PRO A 305 3.94 2.15 -4.79
CA PRO A 305 3.23 3.06 -3.89
C PRO A 305 1.73 3.20 -4.22
N ALA A 306 1.28 2.90 -5.45
CA ALA A 306 -0.12 2.93 -5.86
C ALA A 306 -0.90 1.63 -5.56
N THR A 307 -0.26 0.57 -5.07
CA THR A 307 -0.85 -0.76 -4.86
C THR A 307 -0.69 -1.21 -3.41
N GLY A 308 -0.87 -2.50 -3.12
CA GLY A 308 -0.64 -3.06 -1.81
C GLY A 308 -1.81 -2.92 -0.83
N HIS A 309 -1.49 -2.78 0.46
CA HIS A 309 -2.43 -2.80 1.58
C HIS A 309 -3.61 -1.86 1.36
N ARG A 310 -4.83 -2.42 1.50
CA ARG A 310 -6.11 -1.75 1.23
C ARG A 310 -6.35 -1.35 -0.23
N ILE A 311 -5.49 -1.69 -1.19
CA ILE A 311 -5.71 -1.38 -2.62
C ILE A 311 -6.01 -2.65 -3.41
N CYS A 312 -5.09 -3.60 -3.47
CA CYS A 312 -5.22 -4.84 -4.26
C CYS A 312 -5.51 -6.05 -3.36
N ASN A 313 -6.09 -7.12 -3.92
CA ASN A 313 -6.30 -8.39 -3.20
C ASN A 313 -6.38 -9.65 -4.08
N ASP A 314 -6.12 -9.58 -5.39
CA ASP A 314 -6.27 -10.73 -6.30
C ASP A 314 -5.24 -11.84 -6.04
N CYS A 315 -4.02 -11.45 -5.64
CA CYS A 315 -2.98 -12.37 -5.19
C CYS A 315 -3.43 -13.16 -3.94
N MET A 316 -4.18 -12.54 -3.02
CA MET A 316 -4.72 -13.22 -1.83
C MET A 316 -5.79 -14.23 -2.21
N LYS A 317 -6.70 -13.88 -3.14
CA LYS A 317 -7.74 -14.79 -3.63
C LYS A 317 -7.15 -16.05 -4.23
N SER A 318 -5.98 -15.92 -4.87
CA SER A 318 -5.29 -17.02 -5.57
C SER A 318 -4.15 -17.63 -4.74
N CYS A 319 -4.03 -17.30 -3.46
CA CYS A 319 -3.11 -17.97 -2.55
C CYS A 319 -3.44 -19.47 -2.44
N ILE A 320 -2.45 -20.35 -2.26
CA ILE A 320 -2.72 -21.79 -2.10
C ILE A 320 -3.69 -22.12 -0.94
N TYR A 321 -3.82 -21.22 0.04
CA TYR A 321 -4.77 -21.33 1.14
C TYR A 321 -6.19 -20.97 0.71
N GLN A 322 -6.90 -21.94 0.12
CA GLN A 322 -8.26 -21.78 -0.40
C GLN A 322 -9.38 -22.15 0.61
N LYS A 323 -9.02 -22.65 1.79
CA LYS A 323 -9.98 -23.11 2.82
C LYS A 323 -9.78 -22.41 4.17
N GLN A 324 -8.85 -21.47 4.22
CA GLN A 324 -8.50 -20.71 5.41
C GLN A 324 -7.98 -19.34 4.98
N ASP A 325 -7.79 -18.43 5.92
CA ASP A 325 -7.27 -17.10 5.62
C ASP A 325 -6.00 -17.17 4.76
N PRO A 326 -5.98 -16.48 3.61
CA PRO A 326 -4.80 -16.44 2.75
C PRO A 326 -3.71 -15.59 3.39
N VAL A 327 -2.48 -15.72 2.88
CA VAL A 327 -1.40 -14.78 3.23
C VAL A 327 -1.83 -13.37 2.80
N ASN A 328 -1.68 -12.38 3.69
CA ASN A 328 -1.93 -10.98 3.36
C ASN A 328 -0.75 -10.38 2.56
N ILE A 329 -0.64 -10.80 1.30
CA ILE A 329 0.42 -10.37 0.37
C ILE A 329 0.47 -8.83 0.18
N PRO A 330 -0.65 -8.12 -0.02
CA PRO A 330 -0.62 -6.67 -0.18
C PRO A 330 -0.04 -5.92 1.02
N GLU A 331 -0.23 -6.47 2.23
CA GLU A 331 0.38 -5.93 3.45
C GLU A 331 1.89 -6.10 3.46
N ILE A 332 2.40 -7.27 3.05
CA ILE A 332 3.84 -7.52 2.93
C ILE A 332 4.46 -6.61 1.87
N GLU A 333 3.82 -6.43 0.71
CA GLU A 333 4.26 -5.53 -0.36
C GLU A 333 4.40 -4.09 0.15
N THR A 334 3.35 -3.56 0.78
CA THR A 334 3.39 -2.22 1.39
C THR A 334 4.43 -2.14 2.50
N ARG A 335 4.62 -3.21 3.27
CA ARG A 335 5.64 -3.27 4.32
C ARG A 335 7.05 -3.16 3.74
N ILE A 336 7.36 -3.93 2.71
CA ILE A 336 8.66 -3.90 2.03
C ILE A 336 8.96 -2.48 1.54
N LEU A 337 8.00 -1.84 0.86
CA LEU A 337 8.12 -0.45 0.42
C LEU A 337 8.40 0.50 1.59
N THR A 338 7.52 0.49 2.60
CA THR A 338 7.58 1.44 3.73
C THR A 338 8.79 1.27 4.63
N ASP A 339 9.31 0.05 4.76
CA ASP A 339 10.56 -0.20 5.47
C ASP A 339 11.75 0.47 4.78
N VAL A 340 11.86 0.32 3.45
CA VAL A 340 12.93 0.99 2.67
C VAL A 340 12.74 2.50 2.69
N LEU A 341 11.51 2.99 2.47
CA LEU A 341 11.23 4.44 2.50
C LEU A 341 11.56 5.06 3.88
N GLY A 342 11.45 4.28 4.96
CA GLY A 342 11.81 4.70 6.31
C GLY A 342 13.31 4.76 6.58
N TRP A 343 14.17 4.30 5.67
CA TRP A 343 15.61 4.50 5.77
C TRP A 343 15.98 5.94 5.44
N ARG A 344 17.13 6.37 5.96
CA ARG A 344 17.77 7.60 5.46
C ARG A 344 18.01 7.43 3.95
N TRP A 345 17.63 8.42 3.15
CA TRP A 345 17.66 8.36 1.67
C TRP A 345 16.81 7.24 1.06
N GLY A 346 15.85 6.68 1.80
CA GLY A 346 15.00 5.57 1.35
C GLY A 346 14.22 5.87 0.07
N PHE A 347 13.70 7.09 -0.06
CA PHE A 347 13.06 7.53 -1.30
C PHE A 347 14.05 7.62 -2.47
N GLU A 348 15.30 8.00 -2.22
CA GLU A 348 16.31 8.13 -3.27
C GLU A 348 16.83 6.78 -3.77
N LEU A 349 16.87 5.77 -2.88
CA LEU A 349 17.06 4.37 -3.25
C LEU A 349 15.92 3.87 -4.14
N TYR A 350 14.67 4.07 -3.71
CA TYR A 350 13.49 3.73 -4.51
C TYR A 350 13.51 4.44 -5.87
N PHE A 351 13.76 5.75 -5.90
CA PHE A 351 13.89 6.53 -7.13
C PHE A 351 14.98 5.94 -8.03
N THR A 352 16.16 5.63 -7.50
CA THR A 352 17.25 5.01 -8.26
C THR A 352 16.82 3.68 -8.89
N LEU A 353 16.11 2.83 -8.14
CA LEU A 353 15.57 1.57 -8.66
C LEU A 353 14.52 1.77 -9.76
N THR A 354 13.77 2.88 -9.76
CA THR A 354 12.87 3.22 -10.88
C THR A 354 13.62 3.65 -12.14
N GLN A 355 14.90 4.04 -12.04
CA GLN A 355 15.74 4.44 -13.18
C GLN A 355 16.67 3.31 -13.63
N TRP A 356 17.12 2.50 -12.69
CA TRP A 356 18.05 1.40 -12.89
C TRP A 356 17.72 0.25 -11.92
N ASN A 357 17.28 -0.87 -12.49
CA ASN A 357 17.09 -2.13 -11.78
C ASN A 357 17.78 -3.25 -12.58
N PRO A 358 18.97 -3.70 -12.18
CA PRO A 358 19.75 -4.66 -12.95
C PRO A 358 19.10 -6.06 -13.01
N LEU A 359 18.14 -6.35 -12.12
CA LEU A 359 17.35 -7.58 -12.20
C LEU A 359 16.52 -7.63 -13.48
N ASN A 360 16.13 -6.48 -14.04
CA ASN A 360 15.36 -6.41 -15.28
C ASN A 360 16.29 -6.67 -16.48
N ARG A 361 16.31 -7.91 -16.99
CA ARG A 361 17.13 -8.27 -18.17
C ARG A 361 16.75 -7.52 -19.44
N ALA A 362 15.46 -7.23 -19.64
CA ALA A 362 14.99 -6.58 -20.86
C ALA A 362 15.39 -5.09 -20.87
N ARG A 363 15.35 -4.44 -19.71
CA ARG A 363 15.63 -3.02 -19.55
C ARG A 363 16.24 -2.75 -18.16
N PRO A 364 17.56 -2.95 -17.99
CA PRO A 364 18.26 -2.68 -16.73
C PRO A 364 18.19 -1.23 -16.28
N TYR A 365 18.15 -0.31 -17.23
CA TYR A 365 18.19 1.11 -17.01
C TYR A 365 17.37 1.82 -18.08
N ARG A 366 16.92 3.03 -17.74
CA ARG A 366 16.27 3.95 -18.66
C ARG A 366 17.10 4.23 -19.90
N LEU A 367 16.45 4.25 -21.07
CA LEU A 367 17.06 4.63 -22.33
C LEU A 367 17.12 6.17 -22.52
N PRO A 368 18.11 6.70 -23.26
CA PRO A 368 18.16 8.10 -23.64
C PRO A 368 16.93 8.53 -24.44
N TYR A 369 16.61 9.83 -24.38
CA TYR A 369 15.49 10.39 -25.16
C TYR A 369 15.67 10.11 -26.66
N ASN A 370 14.66 9.50 -27.27
CA ASN A 370 14.70 8.99 -28.64
C ASN A 370 14.19 9.99 -29.70
N GLY A 371 13.78 11.19 -29.27
CA GLY A 371 13.27 12.23 -30.17
C GLY A 371 11.75 12.23 -30.37
N ARG A 372 11.01 11.25 -29.82
CA ARG A 372 9.55 11.14 -29.96
C ARG A 372 8.81 11.53 -28.69
N ASN A 373 7.69 12.23 -28.86
CA ASN A 373 6.85 12.69 -27.76
C ASN A 373 5.46 12.05 -27.81
N THR A 374 4.89 11.77 -26.64
CA THR A 374 3.53 11.23 -26.51
C THR A 374 2.71 12.06 -25.52
N LEU A 375 1.46 12.29 -25.88
CA LEU A 375 0.45 12.87 -25.01
C LEU A 375 -0.32 11.75 -24.29
N CYS A 376 -0.38 11.79 -22.96
CA CYS A 376 -1.18 10.88 -22.17
C CYS A 376 -2.33 11.66 -21.51
N VAL A 377 -3.57 11.27 -21.81
CA VAL A 377 -4.76 11.95 -21.30
C VAL A 377 -5.30 11.20 -20.09
N GLY A 378 -5.18 11.81 -18.91
CA GLY A 378 -5.56 11.28 -17.61
C GLY A 378 -4.35 11.02 -16.72
N ALA A 379 -4.35 11.60 -15.52
CA ALA A 379 -3.32 11.46 -14.48
C ALA A 379 -3.67 10.39 -13.44
N GLY A 380 -4.55 9.44 -13.79
CA GLY A 380 -4.86 8.27 -12.96
C GLY A 380 -3.84 7.14 -13.07
N PRO A 381 -4.06 6.00 -12.40
CA PRO A 381 -3.11 4.88 -12.37
C PRO A 381 -2.64 4.38 -13.71
N ALA A 382 -3.55 4.21 -14.67
CA ALA A 382 -3.18 3.81 -16.02
C ALA A 382 -2.25 4.84 -16.71
N GLY A 383 -2.54 6.14 -16.55
CA GLY A 383 -1.79 7.21 -17.21
C GLY A 383 -0.41 7.44 -16.61
N PHE A 384 -0.31 7.54 -15.29
CA PHE A 384 0.99 7.72 -14.64
C PHE A 384 1.88 6.47 -14.75
N ASN A 385 1.29 5.26 -14.78
CA ASN A 385 2.07 4.04 -14.94
C ASN A 385 2.59 3.90 -16.37
N LEU A 386 1.74 4.11 -17.38
CA LEU A 386 2.20 4.13 -18.75
C LEU A 386 3.26 5.20 -18.99
N ALA A 387 3.09 6.39 -18.42
CA ALA A 387 4.09 7.46 -18.52
C ALA A 387 5.45 7.01 -17.97
N HIS A 388 5.48 6.34 -16.81
CA HIS A 388 6.72 5.76 -16.29
C HIS A 388 7.37 4.82 -17.32
N HIS A 389 6.65 3.82 -17.83
CA HIS A 389 7.23 2.85 -18.77
C HIS A 389 7.70 3.49 -20.09
N LEU A 390 6.99 4.50 -20.60
CA LEU A 390 7.38 5.24 -21.81
C LEU A 390 8.63 6.10 -21.57
N LEU A 391 8.76 6.73 -20.40
CA LEU A 391 9.99 7.44 -20.02
C LEU A 391 11.19 6.49 -19.92
N GLN A 392 10.98 5.26 -19.44
CA GLN A 392 12.03 4.24 -19.40
C GLN A 392 12.47 3.80 -20.80
N GLU A 393 11.58 3.80 -21.80
CA GLU A 393 11.88 3.55 -23.21
C GLU A 393 12.47 4.77 -23.95
N GLY A 394 12.68 5.90 -23.25
CA GLY A 394 13.26 7.10 -23.83
C GLY A 394 12.27 7.98 -24.60
N PHE A 395 10.96 7.85 -24.39
CA PHE A 395 9.99 8.80 -24.94
C PHE A 395 9.88 10.06 -24.06
N GLY A 396 9.57 11.19 -24.70
CA GLY A 396 9.09 12.38 -24.01
C GLY A 396 7.60 12.22 -23.72
N VAL A 397 7.17 12.50 -22.49
CA VAL A 397 5.80 12.26 -22.06
C VAL A 397 5.20 13.50 -21.45
N VAL A 398 4.02 13.89 -21.94
CA VAL A 398 3.18 14.92 -21.32
C VAL A 398 1.89 14.29 -20.87
N ILE A 399 1.57 14.38 -19.58
CA ILE A 399 0.24 14.06 -19.06
C ILE A 399 -0.62 15.32 -19.06
N VAL A 400 -1.85 15.21 -19.54
CA VAL A 400 -2.89 16.23 -19.35
C VAL A 400 -4.07 15.63 -18.59
N ASP A 401 -4.63 16.39 -17.65
CA ASP A 401 -5.85 16.02 -16.94
C ASP A 401 -6.86 17.18 -16.93
N GLY A 402 -8.15 16.85 -16.96
CA GLY A 402 -9.21 17.84 -16.86
C GLY A 402 -9.31 18.46 -15.46
N LEU A 403 -8.84 17.75 -14.43
CA LEU A 403 -8.74 18.27 -13.07
C LEU A 403 -7.58 19.25 -12.94
N LYS A 404 -7.71 20.23 -12.04
CA LYS A 404 -6.58 21.07 -11.65
C LYS A 404 -5.53 20.20 -10.99
N ILE A 405 -4.27 20.33 -11.41
CA ILE A 405 -3.13 19.69 -10.77
C ILE A 405 -2.33 20.76 -10.04
N GLU A 406 -2.18 20.63 -8.73
CA GLU A 406 -1.38 21.55 -7.92
C GLU A 406 0.11 21.31 -8.14
N PRO A 407 0.96 22.36 -8.15
CA PRO A 407 2.40 22.19 -8.25
C PRO A 407 2.95 21.42 -7.05
N LEU A 408 4.10 20.76 -7.23
CA LEU A 408 4.86 20.20 -6.12
C LEU A 408 5.35 21.33 -5.19
N PRO A 409 5.58 21.06 -3.89
CA PRO A 409 6.08 22.05 -2.96
C PRO A 409 7.45 22.64 -3.41
N PRO A 410 7.63 23.98 -3.39
CA PRO A 410 8.85 24.64 -3.85
C PRO A 410 10.15 24.16 -3.17
N GLU A 411 10.06 23.70 -1.94
CA GLU A 411 11.19 23.17 -1.16
C GLU A 411 11.81 21.89 -1.72
N LEU A 412 11.13 21.21 -2.65
CA LEU A 412 11.64 20.03 -3.38
C LEU A 412 12.47 20.39 -4.62
N PHE A 413 12.52 21.69 -4.96
CA PHE A 413 13.21 22.16 -6.14
C PHE A 413 14.67 22.53 -5.84
N ASP A 414 15.56 22.20 -6.78
CA ASP A 414 16.96 22.62 -6.76
C ASP A 414 17.10 24.10 -7.18
N ALA A 415 18.34 24.62 -7.15
CA ALA A 415 18.62 25.99 -7.56
C ALA A 415 18.32 26.27 -9.05
N SER A 416 18.12 25.23 -9.87
CA SER A 416 17.74 25.34 -11.28
C SER A 416 16.22 25.34 -11.49
N GLY A 417 15.42 25.20 -10.42
CA GLY A 417 13.97 25.14 -10.50
C GLY A 417 13.45 23.79 -11.00
N ARG A 418 14.20 22.69 -10.80
CA ARG A 418 13.72 21.31 -11.06
C ARG A 418 13.50 20.57 -9.73
N PRO A 419 12.51 19.67 -9.62
CA PRO A 419 12.15 18.99 -8.37
C PRO A 419 13.13 17.88 -7.94
N THR A 420 14.44 18.12 -8.06
CA THR A 420 15.55 17.16 -7.92
C THR A 420 16.27 17.25 -6.58
N LYS A 421 15.78 18.06 -5.62
CA LYS A 421 16.41 18.13 -4.30
C LYS A 421 16.24 16.77 -3.59
N PRO A 422 17.33 16.15 -3.11
CA PRO A 422 17.26 14.86 -2.41
C PRO A 422 16.40 14.93 -1.13
N VAL A 423 15.72 13.82 -0.83
CA VAL A 423 14.83 13.61 0.32
C VAL A 423 15.54 12.69 1.31
N GLU A 424 15.96 13.25 2.45
CA GLU A 424 16.71 12.53 3.48
C GLU A 424 15.81 11.62 4.32
N ASP A 425 14.65 12.12 4.76
CA ASP A 425 13.59 11.35 5.40
C ASP A 425 12.29 11.54 4.62
N VAL A 426 11.65 10.44 4.22
CA VAL A 426 10.38 10.47 3.47
C VAL A 426 9.27 11.16 4.26
N LYS A 427 9.34 11.16 5.60
CA LYS A 427 8.33 11.79 6.47
C LYS A 427 8.23 13.29 6.25
N ASP A 428 9.29 13.94 5.77
CA ASP A 428 9.27 15.36 5.42
C ASP A 428 8.35 15.66 4.24
N LEU A 429 7.98 14.64 3.45
CA LEU A 429 7.00 14.75 2.36
C LEU A 429 5.57 14.53 2.83
N TYR A 430 5.38 13.92 4.00
CA TYR A 430 4.07 13.43 4.45
C TYR A 430 3.29 14.49 5.19
N GLN A 431 2.00 14.58 4.85
CA GLN A 431 1.04 15.47 5.50
C GLN A 431 -0.13 14.64 6.04
N PRO A 432 -0.70 14.99 7.21
CA PRO A 432 -1.96 14.42 7.67
C PRO A 432 -3.03 14.52 6.57
N LEU A 433 -3.84 13.49 6.38
CA LEU A 433 -4.72 13.42 5.21
C LEU A 433 -5.84 14.46 5.23
N ASP A 434 -6.26 14.89 6.42
CA ASP A 434 -7.27 15.92 6.60
C ASP A 434 -6.74 17.35 6.31
N ALA A 435 -5.43 17.55 6.40
CA ALA A 435 -4.75 18.81 6.13
C ALA A 435 -4.09 18.87 4.74
N ARG A 436 -3.70 17.72 4.17
CA ARG A 436 -2.98 17.61 2.90
C ARG A 436 -3.68 18.36 1.78
N THR A 437 -2.97 19.16 1.01
CA THR A 437 -3.49 19.78 -0.23
C THR A 437 -3.96 18.72 -1.22
N ASN A 438 -5.15 18.91 -1.79
CA ASN A 438 -5.66 18.01 -2.82
C ASN A 438 -4.88 18.29 -4.10
N SER A 439 -4.02 17.37 -4.50
CA SER A 439 -3.08 17.59 -5.60
C SER A 439 -3.74 17.53 -6.96
N GLY A 440 -4.89 16.86 -7.08
CA GLY A 440 -5.58 16.56 -8.33
C GLY A 440 -4.88 15.54 -9.24
N PHE A 441 -3.69 15.07 -8.86
CA PHE A 441 -2.96 14.00 -9.53
C PHE A 441 -3.31 12.65 -8.88
N GLY A 442 -3.48 11.59 -9.67
CA GLY A 442 -3.77 10.24 -9.19
C GLY A 442 -5.16 9.70 -9.57
N GLY A 443 -6.02 10.52 -10.19
CA GLY A 443 -7.36 10.10 -10.60
C GLY A 443 -8.18 9.56 -9.42
N VAL A 444 -8.81 8.39 -9.58
CA VAL A 444 -9.62 7.74 -8.52
C VAL A 444 -8.82 7.51 -7.24
N ALA A 445 -7.49 7.34 -7.30
CA ALA A 445 -6.67 7.21 -6.09
C ALA A 445 -6.66 8.50 -5.23
N GLU A 446 -6.79 9.67 -5.86
CA GLU A 446 -6.85 10.96 -5.17
C GLU A 446 -8.29 11.32 -4.75
N TYR A 447 -9.26 11.18 -5.66
CA TYR A 447 -10.63 11.67 -5.43
C TYR A 447 -11.67 10.61 -5.06
N GLY A 448 -11.36 9.33 -5.24
CA GLY A 448 -12.29 8.23 -4.98
C GLY A 448 -11.95 7.46 -3.72
N ILE A 449 -10.70 7.01 -3.60
CA ILE A 449 -10.22 6.27 -2.43
C ILE A 449 -10.18 7.20 -1.21
N THR A 450 -10.71 6.71 -0.10
CA THR A 450 -10.93 7.47 1.13
C THR A 450 -9.76 7.31 2.11
N VAL A 451 -9.95 7.70 3.36
CA VAL A 451 -8.99 7.66 4.48
C VAL A 451 -8.51 6.27 4.91
N ARG A 452 -8.82 5.24 4.12
CA ARG A 452 -8.34 3.87 4.31
C ARG A 452 -7.01 3.61 3.59
N TRP A 453 -6.51 4.58 2.83
CA TRP A 453 -5.23 4.51 2.12
C TRP A 453 -4.48 5.84 2.21
N ASP A 454 -3.15 5.74 2.31
CA ASP A 454 -2.27 6.88 2.53
C ASP A 454 -1.96 7.62 1.21
N LYS A 455 -2.69 8.71 0.97
CA LYS A 455 -2.55 9.52 -0.26
C LYS A 455 -1.21 10.22 -0.40
N ASN A 456 -0.36 10.20 0.63
CA ASN A 456 1.02 10.71 0.51
C ASN A 456 1.85 9.92 -0.51
N PHE A 457 1.50 8.66 -0.78
CA PHE A 457 2.15 7.86 -1.82
C PHE A 457 2.03 8.43 -3.24
N LEU A 458 0.98 9.23 -3.51
CA LEU A 458 0.88 9.95 -4.79
C LEU A 458 1.99 10.98 -4.97
N THR A 459 2.46 11.61 -3.89
CA THR A 459 3.60 12.55 -3.94
C THR A 459 4.86 11.84 -4.38
N LEU A 460 5.08 10.59 -3.93
CA LEU A 460 6.24 9.79 -4.33
C LEU A 460 6.22 9.47 -5.82
N ILE A 461 5.06 9.08 -6.36
CA ILE A 461 4.87 8.81 -7.79
C ILE A 461 5.11 10.08 -8.62
N ARG A 462 4.57 11.21 -8.17
CA ARG A 462 4.82 12.50 -8.81
C ARG A 462 6.30 12.81 -8.85
N LEU A 463 7.03 12.63 -7.75
CA LEU A 463 8.47 12.87 -7.73
C LEU A 463 9.23 11.95 -8.68
N VAL A 464 8.87 10.66 -8.76
CA VAL A 464 9.48 9.71 -9.72
C VAL A 464 9.36 10.22 -11.17
N LEU A 465 8.19 10.76 -11.53
CA LEU A 465 7.91 11.25 -12.88
C LEU A 465 8.44 12.66 -13.13
N GLU A 466 8.13 13.62 -12.27
CA GLU A 466 8.46 15.04 -12.44
C GLU A 466 9.96 15.34 -12.29
N ARG A 467 10.74 14.45 -11.66
CA ARG A 467 12.21 14.50 -11.71
C ARG A 467 12.80 14.12 -13.06
N GLN A 468 12.01 13.54 -13.96
CA GLN A 468 12.47 13.19 -15.30
C GLN A 468 12.51 14.43 -16.20
N PRO A 469 13.66 14.75 -16.83
CA PRO A 469 13.75 15.90 -17.72
C PRO A 469 12.73 15.89 -18.87
N ALA A 470 12.37 14.70 -19.35
CA ALA A 470 11.47 14.46 -20.48
C ALA A 470 9.99 14.28 -20.10
N PHE A 471 9.61 14.53 -18.84
CA PHE A 471 8.22 14.43 -18.37
C PHE A 471 7.62 15.80 -18.04
N ARG A 472 6.34 16.02 -18.37
CA ARG A 472 5.54 17.13 -17.85
C ARG A 472 4.13 16.66 -17.52
N VAL A 473 3.48 17.37 -16.61
CA VAL A 473 2.07 17.15 -16.26
C VAL A 473 1.33 18.49 -16.17
N TYR A 474 0.13 18.55 -16.74
CA TYR A 474 -0.70 19.75 -16.77
C TYR A 474 -2.14 19.41 -16.40
N GLY A 475 -2.71 20.15 -15.44
CA GLY A 475 -4.12 20.07 -15.09
C GLY A 475 -4.97 21.11 -15.81
N GLY A 476 -6.29 20.97 -15.75
CA GLY A 476 -7.28 21.88 -16.36
C GLY A 476 -7.36 21.77 -17.89
N ILE A 477 -6.79 20.72 -18.48
CA ILE A 477 -6.76 20.50 -19.93
C ILE A 477 -7.57 19.25 -20.26
N ARG A 478 -8.70 19.46 -20.93
CA ARG A 478 -9.59 18.38 -21.36
C ARG A 478 -9.45 18.11 -22.85
N LEU A 479 -9.10 16.88 -23.21
CA LEU A 479 -9.22 16.41 -24.60
C LEU A 479 -10.69 16.33 -25.01
N GLY A 480 -11.02 16.86 -26.19
CA GLY A 480 -12.40 17.08 -26.64
C GLY A 480 -13.05 18.34 -26.06
N GLY A 481 -12.24 19.27 -25.54
CA GLY A 481 -12.70 20.51 -24.91
C GLY A 481 -11.67 21.63 -25.03
N THR A 482 -10.68 21.65 -24.13
CA THR A 482 -9.57 22.62 -24.14
C THR A 482 -8.66 22.40 -25.35
N ILE A 483 -8.43 21.13 -25.70
CA ILE A 483 -7.70 20.69 -26.89
C ILE A 483 -8.52 19.64 -27.61
N MET A 484 -8.38 19.55 -28.92
CA MET A 484 -8.99 18.52 -29.76
C MET A 484 -7.94 17.49 -30.20
N LEU A 485 -8.40 16.36 -30.75
CA LEU A 485 -7.49 15.28 -31.17
C LEU A 485 -6.63 15.72 -32.36
N GLU A 486 -7.20 16.53 -33.24
CA GLU A 486 -6.53 17.15 -34.39
C GLU A 486 -5.41 18.13 -34.03
N ASP A 487 -5.40 18.69 -32.80
CA ASP A 487 -4.35 19.60 -32.34
C ASP A 487 -3.05 18.86 -31.98
N VAL A 488 -3.14 17.56 -31.65
CA VAL A 488 -2.04 16.77 -31.09
C VAL A 488 -0.76 16.79 -31.93
N PRO A 489 -0.80 16.61 -33.27
CA PRO A 489 0.41 16.70 -34.10
C PRO A 489 1.02 18.10 -34.12
N ALA A 490 0.18 19.15 -34.14
CA ALA A 490 0.65 20.53 -34.16
C ALA A 490 1.31 20.95 -32.83
N LEU A 491 0.92 20.30 -31.74
CA LEU A 491 1.55 20.43 -30.41
C LEU A 491 2.86 19.63 -30.28
N GLY A 492 3.28 18.91 -31.33
CA GLY A 492 4.56 18.20 -31.38
C GLY A 492 4.54 16.79 -30.78
N PHE A 493 3.37 16.16 -30.70
CA PHE A 493 3.21 14.79 -30.23
C PHE A 493 3.04 13.82 -31.41
N ASP A 494 3.72 12.67 -31.34
CA ASP A 494 3.64 11.59 -32.31
C ASP A 494 2.48 10.62 -32.01
N HIS A 495 2.12 10.50 -30.73
CA HIS A 495 1.11 9.56 -30.25
C HIS A 495 0.23 10.20 -29.16
N VAL A 496 -0.99 9.68 -29.04
CA VAL A 496 -1.91 9.98 -27.94
C VAL A 496 -2.34 8.69 -27.26
N THR A 497 -2.38 8.71 -25.93
CA THR A 497 -2.96 7.64 -25.11
C THR A 497 -4.16 8.17 -24.36
N LEU A 498 -5.26 7.41 -24.38
CA LEU A 498 -6.47 7.71 -23.63
C LEU A 498 -6.49 6.88 -22.33
N ALA A 499 -6.14 7.51 -21.22
CA ALA A 499 -6.16 6.94 -19.87
C ALA A 499 -7.20 7.67 -18.98
N THR A 500 -8.34 8.05 -19.57
CA THR A 500 -9.35 8.93 -18.95
C THR A 500 -10.23 8.24 -17.90
N GLY A 501 -10.08 6.92 -17.72
CA GLY A 501 -10.89 6.11 -16.81
C GLY A 501 -12.38 6.05 -17.19
N ALA A 502 -13.19 5.54 -16.26
CA ALA A 502 -14.64 5.37 -16.42
C ALA A 502 -15.41 6.39 -15.56
N GLY A 503 -15.28 7.68 -15.87
CA GLY A 503 -15.89 8.76 -15.08
C GLY A 503 -17.39 8.95 -15.27
N ARG A 504 -18.04 8.19 -16.17
CA ARG A 504 -19.49 8.29 -16.40
C ARG A 504 -20.25 7.55 -15.29
N PRO A 505 -21.08 8.23 -14.51
CA PRO A 505 -21.79 7.60 -13.41
C PRO A 505 -22.97 6.75 -13.88
N THR A 506 -23.28 5.70 -13.11
CA THR A 506 -24.47 4.87 -13.30
C THR A 506 -25.68 5.55 -12.69
N VAL A 507 -26.63 5.96 -13.52
CA VAL A 507 -27.88 6.60 -13.09
C VAL A 507 -28.94 5.53 -12.82
N LEU A 508 -29.57 5.58 -11.64
CA LEU A 508 -30.72 4.72 -11.34
C LEU A 508 -31.93 5.13 -12.21
N PRO A 509 -32.58 4.20 -12.92
CA PRO A 509 -33.74 4.48 -13.77
C PRO A 509 -35.02 4.60 -12.93
N VAL A 510 -35.05 5.56 -12.00
CA VAL A 510 -36.17 5.83 -11.10
C VAL A 510 -36.75 7.22 -11.34
N ARG A 511 -38.05 7.37 -11.07
CA ARG A 511 -38.71 8.69 -11.13
C ARG A 511 -38.06 9.64 -10.13
N ASN A 512 -37.89 10.91 -10.51
CA ASN A 512 -37.30 11.96 -9.67
C ASN A 512 -35.84 11.67 -9.24
N ASN A 513 -35.03 11.03 -10.08
CA ASN A 513 -33.61 10.76 -9.82
C ASN A 513 -32.72 12.02 -9.67
N MET A 514 -33.27 13.21 -9.92
CA MET A 514 -32.66 14.53 -9.69
C MET A 514 -33.35 15.31 -8.56
N ALA A 515 -34.18 14.67 -7.73
CA ALA A 515 -34.80 15.31 -6.58
C ALA A 515 -33.75 15.86 -5.60
N ARG A 516 -34.13 16.89 -4.84
CA ARG A 516 -33.27 17.42 -3.77
C ARG A 516 -32.88 16.30 -2.81
N GLY A 517 -31.58 16.17 -2.53
CA GLY A 517 -31.02 15.10 -1.70
C GLY A 517 -30.61 13.83 -2.46
N MET A 518 -31.03 13.65 -3.72
CA MET A 518 -30.51 12.58 -4.59
C MET A 518 -29.14 12.99 -5.15
N ARG A 519 -28.13 12.14 -4.91
CA ARG A 519 -26.77 12.32 -5.42
C ARG A 519 -26.22 10.98 -5.87
N GLN A 520 -25.41 11.00 -6.92
CA GLN A 520 -24.62 9.84 -7.31
C GLN A 520 -23.42 9.73 -6.37
N ALA A 521 -23.05 8.49 -6.04
CA ALA A 521 -21.95 8.22 -5.11
C ALA A 521 -20.61 8.79 -5.61
N SER A 522 -20.34 8.67 -6.91
CA SER A 522 -19.15 9.27 -7.56
C SER A 522 -19.13 10.79 -7.40
N ASP A 523 -20.25 11.46 -7.64
CA ASP A 523 -20.35 12.91 -7.56
C ASP A 523 -20.18 13.40 -6.13
N PHE A 524 -20.76 12.69 -5.16
CA PHE A 524 -20.59 12.98 -3.75
C PHE A 524 -19.13 12.85 -3.32
N LEU A 525 -18.47 11.73 -3.62
CA LEU A 525 -17.07 11.50 -3.26
C LEU A 525 -16.14 12.50 -3.97
N MET A 526 -16.32 12.73 -5.27
CA MET A 526 -15.54 13.71 -6.02
C MET A 526 -15.73 15.12 -5.47
N ALA A 527 -16.97 15.54 -5.20
CA ALA A 527 -17.23 16.84 -4.61
C ALA A 527 -16.58 16.96 -3.23
N LEU A 528 -16.74 15.97 -2.37
CA LEU A 528 -16.17 15.95 -1.03
C LEU A 528 -14.65 16.05 -1.07
N GLN A 529 -14.02 15.18 -1.86
CA GLN A 529 -12.57 15.01 -1.92
C GLN A 529 -11.92 16.15 -2.70
N LEU A 530 -12.32 16.44 -3.95
CA LEU A 530 -11.62 17.42 -4.79
C LEU A 530 -11.80 18.86 -4.32
N THR A 531 -13.01 19.26 -3.93
CA THR A 531 -13.25 20.63 -3.43
C THR A 531 -12.75 20.84 -2.01
N GLY A 532 -12.33 19.75 -1.34
CA GLY A 532 -11.95 19.76 0.06
C GLY A 532 -13.10 20.18 0.96
N ALA A 533 -14.34 19.77 0.66
CA ALA A 533 -15.53 20.21 1.41
C ALA A 533 -15.43 19.87 2.91
N ALA A 534 -14.73 18.79 3.26
CA ALA A 534 -14.44 18.41 4.64
C ALA A 534 -13.43 19.32 5.36
N LYS A 535 -12.58 20.05 4.63
CA LYS A 535 -11.55 20.91 5.23
C LYS A 535 -12.18 22.10 5.93
N ARG A 536 -11.66 22.48 7.10
CA ARG A 536 -12.25 23.54 7.94
C ARG A 536 -12.22 24.92 7.26
N ASP A 537 -11.13 25.20 6.56
CA ASP A 537 -10.87 26.43 5.81
C ASP A 537 -11.54 26.46 4.42
N SER A 538 -12.01 25.34 3.89
CA SER A 538 -12.68 25.30 2.58
C SER A 538 -14.08 25.91 2.62
N LEU A 539 -14.33 26.85 1.71
CA LEU A 539 -15.66 27.45 1.48
C LEU A 539 -16.60 26.57 0.64
N ALA A 540 -16.13 25.42 0.15
CA ALA A 540 -16.97 24.51 -0.62
C ALA A 540 -18.18 24.06 0.21
N ASN A 541 -19.37 24.16 -0.38
CA ASN A 541 -20.61 23.74 0.22
C ASN A 541 -21.11 22.46 -0.45
N LEU A 542 -20.99 21.34 0.26
CA LEU A 542 -21.60 20.07 -0.11
C LEU A 542 -22.67 19.76 0.93
N GLN A 543 -23.91 20.18 0.73
CA GLN A 543 -24.94 19.96 1.75
C GLN A 543 -25.38 18.49 1.82
N VAL A 544 -25.37 17.93 3.03
CA VAL A 544 -25.88 16.61 3.43
C VAL A 544 -26.77 16.76 4.67
N ARG A 545 -27.83 15.94 4.78
CA ARG A 545 -28.67 15.78 5.97
C ARG A 545 -28.76 14.29 6.32
N LEU A 546 -29.01 13.97 7.59
CA LEU A 546 -29.23 12.59 8.06
C LEU A 546 -30.68 12.38 8.53
N PRO A 547 -31.24 11.15 8.42
CA PRO A 547 -30.60 9.92 7.94
C PRO A 547 -30.36 9.92 6.42
N ALA A 548 -29.33 9.20 5.98
CA ALA A 548 -29.00 9.01 4.57
C ALA A 548 -29.14 7.53 4.17
N VAL A 549 -29.51 7.28 2.91
CA VAL A 549 -29.61 5.94 2.32
C VAL A 549 -28.60 5.84 1.18
N VAL A 550 -27.70 4.86 1.25
CA VAL A 550 -26.71 4.58 0.20
C VAL A 550 -27.10 3.28 -0.51
N ILE A 551 -27.26 3.35 -1.84
CA ILE A 551 -27.71 2.22 -2.65
C ILE A 551 -26.50 1.67 -3.43
N GLY A 552 -26.07 0.45 -3.09
CA GLY A 552 -24.98 -0.26 -3.76
C GLY A 552 -24.28 -1.26 -2.84
N GLY A 553 -23.53 -2.19 -3.43
CA GLY A 553 -22.73 -3.19 -2.69
C GLY A 553 -21.23 -3.20 -3.04
N GLY A 554 -20.77 -2.23 -3.84
CA GLY A 554 -19.36 -2.08 -4.22
C GLY A 554 -18.57 -1.20 -3.26
N LEU A 555 -17.27 -1.01 -3.56
CA LEU A 555 -16.40 -0.13 -2.77
C LEU A 555 -16.90 1.31 -2.73
N THR A 556 -17.39 1.85 -3.85
CA THR A 556 -17.93 3.22 -3.92
C THR A 556 -19.09 3.45 -2.93
N SER A 557 -19.97 2.46 -2.74
CA SER A 557 -21.06 2.55 -1.76
C SER A 557 -20.55 2.48 -0.32
N ILE A 558 -19.55 1.64 -0.04
CA ILE A 558 -18.93 1.53 1.30
C ILE A 558 -18.20 2.85 1.64
N ASP A 559 -17.40 3.37 0.72
CA ASP A 559 -16.71 4.65 0.84
C ASP A 559 -17.74 5.76 1.06
N THR A 560 -18.81 5.83 0.26
CA THR A 560 -19.88 6.83 0.45
C THR A 560 -20.56 6.72 1.82
N ALA A 561 -20.90 5.50 2.25
CA ALA A 561 -21.60 5.27 3.52
C ALA A 561 -20.75 5.66 4.74
N THR A 562 -19.43 5.47 4.67
CA THR A 562 -18.53 5.89 5.76
C THR A 562 -18.20 7.38 5.72
N GLU A 563 -18.01 7.95 4.53
CA GLU A 563 -17.68 9.37 4.35
C GLU A 563 -18.87 10.28 4.68
N VAL A 564 -20.10 9.92 4.32
CA VAL A 564 -21.30 10.75 4.57
C VAL A 564 -21.54 10.97 6.07
N GLN A 565 -21.26 9.95 6.90
CA GLN A 565 -21.39 10.04 8.36
C GLN A 565 -20.33 10.97 8.96
N ALA A 566 -19.06 10.79 8.58
CA ALA A 566 -17.97 11.64 9.06
C ALA A 566 -18.11 13.09 8.56
N TYR A 567 -18.59 13.27 7.33
CA TYR A 567 -18.79 14.57 6.73
C TYR A 567 -19.93 15.35 7.36
N TYR A 568 -21.04 14.70 7.72
CA TYR A 568 -22.17 15.37 8.37
C TYR A 568 -21.74 16.09 9.66
N ILE A 569 -20.97 15.42 10.52
CA ILE A 569 -20.42 16.01 11.74
C ILE A 569 -19.55 17.23 11.41
N ARG A 570 -18.63 17.08 10.45
CA ARG A 570 -17.73 18.15 10.01
C ARG A 570 -18.49 19.35 9.42
N GLN A 571 -19.56 19.10 8.69
CA GLN A 571 -20.43 20.13 8.12
C GLN A 571 -21.13 20.91 9.23
N VAL A 572 -21.71 20.23 10.22
CA VAL A 572 -22.35 20.86 11.38
C VAL A 572 -21.35 21.74 12.15
N GLU A 573 -20.15 21.21 12.46
CA GLU A 573 -19.08 21.98 13.11
C GLU A 573 -18.72 23.24 12.32
N LYS A 574 -18.58 23.11 10.99
CA LYS A 574 -18.24 24.24 10.11
C LYS A 574 -19.35 25.28 10.06
N VAL A 575 -20.61 24.85 10.04
CA VAL A 575 -21.77 25.75 10.02
C VAL A 575 -21.86 26.51 11.34
N LEU A 576 -21.76 25.81 12.48
CA LEU A 576 -21.77 26.43 13.81
C LEU A 576 -20.65 27.46 13.96
N ALA A 577 -19.39 27.08 13.67
CA ALA A 577 -18.25 27.98 13.80
C ALA A 577 -18.39 29.24 12.91
N ARG A 578 -18.97 29.11 11.72
CA ARG A 578 -19.23 30.25 10.82
C ARG A 578 -20.39 31.11 11.32
N TRP A 579 -21.44 30.49 11.84
CA TRP A 579 -22.58 31.19 12.42
C TRP A 579 -22.14 32.06 13.59
N GLU A 580 -21.37 31.49 14.53
CA GLU A 580 -20.81 32.19 15.68
C GLU A 580 -19.85 33.32 15.26
N ALA A 581 -19.01 33.10 14.24
CA ALA A 581 -18.07 34.11 13.75
C ALA A 581 -18.76 35.30 13.06
N VAL A 582 -19.91 35.08 12.41
CA VAL A 582 -20.67 36.12 11.70
C VAL A 582 -21.65 36.87 12.63
N GLY A 583 -22.18 36.20 13.66
CA GLY A 583 -23.17 36.75 14.58
C GLY A 583 -24.62 36.72 14.07
N GLU A 584 -25.60 36.93 14.96
CA GLU A 584 -27.06 36.74 14.74
C GLU A 584 -27.74 37.76 13.77
N THR A 585 -27.00 38.67 13.15
CA THR A 585 -27.60 39.81 12.40
C THR A 585 -28.07 39.41 11.00
N ARG A 586 -29.14 38.62 10.85
CA ARG A 586 -29.59 38.13 9.52
C ARG A 586 -31.10 37.89 9.32
N ALA A 587 -31.96 38.84 9.67
CA ALA A 587 -33.33 38.79 9.15
C ALA A 587 -33.32 38.95 7.61
N GLY A 588 -33.71 37.90 6.86
CA GLY A 588 -34.05 37.98 5.43
C GLY A 588 -33.07 37.37 4.40
N LEU A 589 -32.07 36.59 4.81
CA LEU A 589 -31.08 35.99 3.89
C LEU A 589 -31.37 34.55 3.44
N PHE A 590 -32.25 33.83 4.14
CA PHE A 590 -32.54 32.42 3.89
C PHE A 590 -34.01 32.22 3.55
N ASP A 591 -34.30 31.31 2.62
CA ASP A 591 -35.67 30.83 2.41
C ASP A 591 -36.12 29.89 3.55
N ALA A 592 -37.41 29.52 3.57
CA ALA A 592 -37.95 28.67 4.63
C ALA A 592 -37.28 27.29 4.72
N TYR A 593 -36.78 26.75 3.61
CA TYR A 593 -36.07 25.47 3.59
C TYR A 593 -34.65 25.64 4.14
N GLU A 594 -33.92 26.65 3.68
CA GLU A 594 -32.57 26.97 4.15
C GLU A 594 -32.55 27.29 5.65
N GLN A 595 -33.54 28.04 6.14
CA GLN A 595 -33.69 28.30 7.56
C GLN A 595 -33.91 26.99 8.35
N GLY A 596 -34.79 26.09 7.86
CA GLY A 596 -35.01 24.81 8.52
C GLY A 596 -33.77 23.90 8.56
N VAL A 597 -32.90 23.98 7.54
CA VAL A 597 -31.62 23.27 7.54
C VAL A 597 -30.63 23.90 8.50
N LEU A 598 -30.57 25.23 8.57
CA LEU A 598 -29.73 25.94 9.52
C LEU A 598 -30.14 25.60 10.96
N ASP A 599 -31.44 25.65 11.27
CA ASP A 599 -31.97 25.32 12.58
C ASP A 599 -31.65 23.87 12.96
N GLU A 600 -31.74 22.92 12.02
CA GLU A 600 -31.32 21.52 12.23
C GLU A 600 -29.83 21.39 12.60
N PHE A 601 -28.95 22.19 11.99
CA PHE A 601 -27.51 22.11 12.26
C PHE A 601 -27.09 22.87 13.52
N LEU A 602 -27.90 23.84 13.98
CA LEU A 602 -27.63 24.60 15.20
C LEU A 602 -28.24 23.97 16.46
N ALA A 603 -29.22 23.08 16.31
CA ALA A 603 -29.82 22.29 17.38
C ALA A 603 -28.91 21.12 17.80
#